data_AF-A0A914YIT1-F1
#
_entry.id   AF-A0A914YIT1-F1
#
_cell.length_a   1.000
_cell.length_b   1.000
_cell.length_c   1.000
_cell.angle_alpha   90.00
_cell.angle_beta   90.00
_cell.angle_gamma   90.00
#
_symmetry.space_group_name_H-M   'P 1'
#
loop_
_entity.id
_entity.type
_entity.pdbx_description
1 polymer ?
#
loop_
_entity_poly.entity_id
_entity_poly.type
_entity_poly.pdbx_seq_one_letter_code
_entity_poly.pdbx_strand_id
1 'polypeptide(L)'
;MDYTNDEIEETLSGMGYVADNDAIEEIRRELLSCDINNDDSVFDILDPFLEVLEEGCKKQPPQEVYDKYPHIQELIEYGQQSLQHLYHEMHDLDEEIAVALDDCDPELREILIRNLNMQEEQTKNYHFSETLSDIYEEEEEPSPRNNQKKLPSKDNSVPKQDRFQPTKTLPGFEFDEENRPITLERKTEQALISEVLKQKGAVRVNCPPPGKAPFKYDPVKRNAQYREAWKKFPVPGERRRASLRWKIRDIMIGRDIPHLKLIPNPGFVPRPDWNE
;
A
#
# COMPACT_ATOMS: atom_id res chain seq x y z
N MET A 1 9.52 34.01 6.49
CA MET A 1 8.14 33.72 6.04
C MET A 1 7.42 33.03 7.19
N ASP A 2 6.11 33.25 7.36
CA ASP A 2 5.33 32.48 8.34
C ASP A 2 4.96 31.15 7.71
N TYR A 3 5.65 30.07 8.07
CA TYR A 3 5.22 28.72 7.71
C TYR A 3 3.90 28.42 8.42
N THR A 4 2.89 28.03 7.64
CA THR A 4 1.60 27.61 8.19
C THR A 4 1.70 26.17 8.70
N ASN A 5 0.90 25.83 9.70
CA ASN A 5 0.86 24.45 10.24
C ASN A 5 0.57 23.43 9.12
N ASP A 6 -0.29 23.81 8.17
CA ASP A 6 -0.64 22.98 7.01
C ASP A 6 0.58 22.66 6.13
N GLU A 7 1.50 23.63 5.94
CA GLU A 7 2.73 23.40 5.17
C GLU A 7 3.68 22.47 5.92
N ILE A 8 3.83 22.64 7.23
CA ILE A 8 4.66 21.77 8.06
C ILE A 8 4.09 20.34 8.07
N GLU A 9 2.78 20.19 8.23
CA GLU A 9 2.07 18.91 8.19
C GLU A 9 2.20 18.23 6.82
N GLU A 10 2.04 18.97 5.72
CA GLU A 10 2.22 18.45 4.36
C GLU A 10 3.66 17.97 4.12
N THR A 11 4.64 18.70 4.67
CA THR A 11 6.07 18.35 4.54
C THR A 11 6.39 17.08 5.32
N LEU A 12 5.97 16.98 6.59
CA LEU A 12 6.15 15.80 7.43
C LEU A 12 5.43 14.58 6.85
N SER A 13 4.20 14.77 6.35
CA SER A 13 3.44 13.71 5.67
C SER A 13 4.11 13.26 4.36
N GLY A 14 4.74 14.19 3.64
CA GLY A 14 5.53 13.89 2.44
C GLY A 14 6.72 12.98 2.73
N MET A 15 7.32 13.13 3.91
CA MET A 15 8.41 12.31 4.44
C MET A 15 7.92 11.00 5.10
N GLY A 16 6.61 10.85 5.35
CA GLY A 16 6.03 9.65 5.96
C GLY A 16 5.86 9.72 7.48
N TYR A 17 6.06 10.89 8.08
CA TYR A 17 5.82 11.13 9.50
C TYR A 17 4.38 11.61 9.73
N VAL A 18 3.79 11.17 10.83
CA VAL A 18 2.52 11.70 11.36
C VAL A 18 2.85 12.38 12.67
N ALA A 19 2.59 13.69 12.76
CA ALA A 19 2.87 14.49 13.94
C ALA A 19 1.57 15.07 14.50
N ASP A 20 1.44 15.07 15.83
CA ASP A 20 0.32 15.71 16.50
C ASP A 20 0.45 17.24 16.43
N ASN A 21 -0.68 17.95 16.55
CA ASN A 21 -0.70 19.42 16.49
C ASN A 21 0.26 20.10 17.47
N ASP A 22 0.46 19.50 18.65
CA ASP A 22 1.39 20.02 19.65
C ASP A 22 2.85 19.95 19.16
N ALA A 23 3.23 18.87 18.48
CA ALA A 23 4.55 18.71 17.86
C ALA A 23 4.72 19.66 16.65
N ILE A 24 3.66 19.88 15.87
CA ILE A 24 3.68 20.83 14.74
C ILE A 24 3.91 22.27 15.25
N GLU A 25 3.23 22.68 16.33
CA GLU A 25 3.42 24.00 16.95
C GLU A 25 4.80 24.17 17.60
N GLU A 26 5.39 23.08 18.11
CA GLU A 26 6.75 23.08 18.62
C GLU A 26 7.78 23.26 17.49
N ILE A 27 7.67 22.48 16.41
CA ILE A 27 8.51 22.63 15.21
C ILE A 27 8.40 24.04 14.64
N ARG A 28 7.18 24.58 14.57
CA ARG A 28 6.94 25.94 14.09
C ARG A 28 7.63 27.00 14.95
N ARG A 29 7.59 26.84 16.27
CA ARG A 29 8.25 27.74 17.23
C ARG A 29 9.77 27.69 17.07
N GLU A 30 10.31 26.49 16.87
CA GLU A 30 11.74 26.29 16.65
C GLU A 30 12.19 26.94 15.34
N LEU A 31 11.43 26.75 14.25
CA LEU A 31 11.68 27.38 12.96
C LEU A 31 11.61 28.91 13.01
N LEU A 32 10.73 29.47 13.85
CA LEU A 32 10.64 30.91 14.08
C LEU A 32 11.78 31.45 14.95
N SER A 33 12.42 30.59 15.76
CA SER A 33 13.54 30.95 16.63
C SER A 33 14.89 30.89 15.92
N CYS A 34 15.01 30.02 14.91
CA CYS A 34 16.13 29.99 14.01
C CYS A 34 16.10 31.27 13.16
N ASP A 35 17.14 32.09 13.25
CA ASP A 35 17.33 33.28 12.42
C ASP A 35 17.79 32.80 11.03
N ILE A 36 16.87 32.16 10.30
CA ILE A 36 17.12 31.53 9.01
C ILE A 36 17.18 32.65 7.98
N ASN A 37 18.34 32.82 7.34
CA ASN A 37 18.43 33.69 6.18
C ASN A 37 17.48 33.15 5.11
N ASN A 38 16.71 34.04 4.46
CA ASN A 38 15.58 33.73 3.58
C ASN A 38 15.82 32.72 2.43
N ASP A 39 17.05 32.24 2.23
CA ASP A 39 17.45 31.37 1.13
C ASP A 39 17.68 29.90 1.55
N ASP A 40 17.75 29.58 2.84
CA ASP A 40 17.98 28.20 3.30
C ASP A 40 16.65 27.43 3.40
N SER A 41 16.59 26.25 2.77
CA SER A 41 15.39 25.40 2.79
C SER A 41 15.19 24.82 4.18
N VAL A 42 13.93 24.66 4.61
CA VAL A 42 13.60 23.91 5.85
C VAL A 42 14.21 22.50 5.83
N PHE A 43 14.39 21.93 4.63
CA PHE A 43 15.07 20.65 4.45
C PHE A 43 16.56 20.72 4.84
N ASP A 44 17.26 21.80 4.49
CA ASP A 44 18.70 21.96 4.82
C ASP A 44 18.94 22.09 6.34
N ILE A 45 17.91 22.50 7.07
CA ILE A 45 17.93 22.62 8.54
C ILE A 45 17.58 21.29 9.20
N LEU A 46 16.64 20.53 8.63
CA LEU A 46 16.16 19.27 9.18
C LEU A 46 17.02 18.06 8.79
N ASP A 47 17.71 18.11 7.66
CA ASP A 47 18.58 17.02 7.17
C ASP A 47 19.63 16.58 8.21
N PRO A 48 20.38 17.49 8.86
CA PRO A 48 21.35 17.09 9.87
C PRO A 48 20.72 16.42 11.10
N PHE A 49 19.47 16.75 11.43
CA PHE A 49 18.76 16.09 12.53
C PHE A 49 18.27 14.70 12.12
N LEU A 50 17.81 14.55 10.88
CA LEU A 50 17.34 13.28 10.33
C LEU A 50 18.50 12.30 10.11
N GLU A 51 19.66 12.76 9.62
CA GLU A 51 20.87 11.94 9.51
C GLU A 51 21.33 11.41 10.88
N VAL A 52 21.23 12.22 11.95
CA VAL A 52 21.58 11.81 13.31
C VAL A 52 20.60 10.77 13.88
N LEU A 53 19.32 10.86 13.49
CA LEU A 53 18.30 9.88 13.87
C LEU A 53 18.45 8.57 13.07
N GLU A 54 18.77 8.63 11.77
CA GLU A 54 18.92 7.48 10.88
C GLU A 54 20.25 6.71 11.08
N GLU A 55 21.38 7.38 11.35
CA GLU A 55 22.65 6.70 11.66
C GLU A 55 22.65 5.98 13.03
N GLY A 56 21.54 6.06 13.77
CA GLY A 56 21.28 5.28 14.97
C GLY A 56 22.33 5.49 16.04
N CYS A 57 22.34 6.66 16.69
CA CYS A 57 22.99 6.94 17.98
C CYS A 57 24.50 6.60 18.14
N LYS A 58 25.20 6.11 17.10
CA LYS A 58 26.58 5.60 17.24
C LYS A 58 27.64 6.69 17.24
N LYS A 59 27.34 7.87 16.72
CA LYS A 59 28.20 9.04 16.79
C LYS A 59 27.51 10.11 17.61
N GLN A 60 28.10 10.48 18.74
CA GLN A 60 27.67 11.68 19.45
C GLN A 60 27.89 12.88 18.51
N PRO A 61 26.91 13.80 18.38
CA PRO A 61 27.08 15.00 17.58
C PRO A 61 28.34 15.76 18.01
N PRO A 62 29.00 16.49 17.09
CA PRO A 62 30.14 17.32 17.43
C PRO A 62 29.80 18.30 18.57
N GLN A 63 30.75 18.56 19.48
CA GLN A 63 30.54 19.44 20.64
C GLN A 63 30.02 20.84 20.24
N GLU A 64 30.42 21.32 19.07
CA GLU A 64 29.99 22.61 18.50
C GLU A 64 28.47 22.71 18.28
N VAL A 65 27.78 21.59 18.06
CA VAL A 65 26.32 21.55 17.92
C VAL A 65 25.64 21.78 19.27
N TYR A 66 26.16 21.17 20.33
CA TYR A 66 25.66 21.36 21.69
C TYR A 66 25.89 22.79 22.20
N ASP A 67 27.04 23.38 21.87
CA ASP A 67 27.35 24.76 22.23
C ASP A 67 26.42 25.75 21.50
N LYS A 68 26.02 25.43 20.26
CA LYS A 68 25.11 26.26 19.45
C LYS A 68 23.65 26.09 19.86
N TYR A 69 23.24 24.91 20.32
CA TYR A 69 21.85 24.58 20.63
C TYR A 69 21.74 23.79 21.95
N PRO A 70 21.69 24.48 23.10
CA PRO A 70 21.72 23.83 24.42
C PRO A 70 20.48 22.97 24.71
N HIS A 71 19.34 23.24 24.08
CA HIS A 71 18.09 22.47 24.24
C HIS A 71 18.16 21.08 23.59
N ILE A 72 19.06 20.85 22.63
CA ILE A 72 19.22 19.55 21.97
C ILE A 72 19.62 18.48 22.98
N GLN A 73 20.42 18.83 23.98
CA GLN A 73 20.82 17.88 25.01
C GLN A 73 19.61 17.45 25.87
N GLU A 74 18.73 18.39 26.24
CA GLU A 74 17.50 18.07 26.98
C GLU A 74 16.55 17.18 26.16
N LEU A 75 16.43 17.44 24.84
CA LEU A 75 15.65 16.61 23.92
C LEU A 75 16.22 15.19 23.77
N ILE A 76 17.55 15.05 23.68
CA ILE A 76 18.20 13.74 23.63
C ILE A 76 17.99 12.98 24.93
N GLU A 77 18.16 13.64 26.08
CA GLU A 77 17.92 13.03 27.39
C GLU A 77 16.46 12.60 27.56
N TYR A 78 15.51 13.44 27.13
CA TYR A 78 14.09 13.09 27.11
C TYR A 78 13.79 11.90 26.21
N GLY A 79 14.32 11.90 24.99
CA GLY A 79 14.18 10.77 24.05
C GLY A 79 14.74 9.47 24.61
N GLN A 80 15.90 9.52 25.28
CA GLN A 80 16.50 8.37 25.94
C GLN A 80 15.64 7.86 27.11
N GLN A 81 15.09 8.75 27.94
CA GLN A 81 14.18 8.37 29.03
C GLN A 81 12.90 7.74 28.50
N SER A 82 12.32 8.30 27.43
CA SER A 82 11.13 7.74 26.77
C SER A 82 11.40 6.36 26.20
N LEU A 83 12.54 6.16 25.53
CA LEU A 83 12.94 4.84 25.02
C LEU A 83 13.15 3.83 26.16
N GLN A 84 13.81 4.24 27.24
CA GLN A 84 13.97 3.39 28.42
C GLN A 84 12.62 2.98 29.02
N HIS A 85 11.67 3.90 29.14
CA HIS A 85 10.32 3.59 29.59
C HIS A 85 9.65 2.55 28.69
N LEU A 86 9.72 2.75 27.37
CA LEU A 86 9.13 1.83 26.40
C LEU A 86 9.77 0.43 26.45
N TYR A 87 11.08 0.34 26.66
CA TYR A 87 11.77 -0.94 26.86
C TYR A 87 11.31 -1.66 28.14
N HIS A 88 11.07 -0.94 29.24
CA HIS A 88 10.54 -1.55 30.46
C HIS A 88 9.11 -2.04 30.25
N GLU A 89 8.26 -1.24 29.61
CA GLU A 89 6.87 -1.62 29.31
C GLU A 89 6.79 -2.85 28.37
N MET A 90 7.67 -2.93 27.37
CA MET A 90 7.79 -4.13 26.53
C MET A 90 8.22 -5.36 27.32
N HIS A 91 9.18 -5.21 28.24
CA HIS A 91 9.64 -6.32 29.09
C HIS A 91 8.55 -6.81 30.04
N ASP A 92 7.77 -5.88 30.63
CA ASP A 92 6.63 -6.23 31.49
C ASP A 92 5.54 -6.99 30.70
N LEU A 93 5.29 -6.58 29.46
CA LEU A 93 4.37 -7.30 28.56
C LEU A 93 4.89 -8.69 28.19
N ASP A 94 6.19 -8.85 27.93
CA ASP A 94 6.78 -10.16 27.66
C ASP A 94 6.64 -11.11 28.87
N GLU A 95 6.77 -10.58 30.09
CA GLU A 95 6.55 -11.34 31.32
C GLU A 95 5.06 -11.72 31.51
N GLU A 96 4.14 -10.79 31.25
CA GLU A 96 2.69 -11.07 31.30
C GLU A 96 2.29 -12.14 30.26
N ILE A 97 2.82 -12.05 29.04
CA ILE A 97 2.60 -13.05 27.99
C ILE A 97 3.17 -14.41 28.42
N ALA A 98 4.35 -14.45 29.03
CA ALA A 98 4.95 -15.69 29.51
C ALA A 98 4.07 -16.37 30.58
N VAL A 99 3.56 -15.60 31.54
CA VAL A 99 2.64 -16.11 32.57
C VAL A 99 1.34 -16.62 31.94
N ALA A 100 0.75 -15.88 31.00
CA ALA A 100 -0.47 -16.29 30.30
C ALA A 100 -0.27 -17.56 29.45
N LEU A 101 0.92 -17.76 28.89
CA LEU A 101 1.27 -18.95 28.11
C LEU A 101 1.46 -20.20 28.98
N ASP A 102 1.88 -20.05 30.24
CA ASP A 102 2.02 -21.16 31.17
C ASP A 102 0.66 -21.71 31.64
N ASP A 103 -0.38 -20.87 31.66
CA ASP A 103 -1.77 -21.27 31.97
C ASP A 103 -2.51 -21.87 30.75
N CYS A 104 -1.93 -21.80 29.54
CA CYS A 104 -2.55 -22.28 28.31
C CYS A 104 -2.38 -23.80 28.12
N ASP A 105 -3.32 -24.42 27.38
CA ASP A 105 -3.17 -25.82 26.94
C ASP A 105 -1.86 -26.00 26.13
N PRO A 106 -1.08 -27.06 26.39
CA PRO A 106 0.20 -27.29 25.70
C PRO A 106 0.09 -27.33 24.17
N GLU A 107 -1.04 -27.79 23.61
CA GLU A 107 -1.23 -27.79 22.15
C GLU A 107 -1.43 -26.37 21.60
N LEU A 108 -2.15 -25.51 22.33
CA LEU A 108 -2.34 -24.11 21.94
C LEU A 108 -1.04 -23.30 22.09
N ARG A 109 -0.25 -23.59 23.13
CA ARG A 109 1.06 -22.97 23.36
C ARG A 109 2.02 -23.18 22.19
N GLU A 110 2.10 -24.41 21.67
CA GLU A 110 2.93 -24.74 20.49
C GLU A 110 2.49 -23.98 19.22
N ILE A 111 1.17 -23.85 19.01
CA ILE A 111 0.63 -23.11 17.86
C ILE A 111 0.99 -21.61 17.96
N LEU A 112 0.86 -21.02 19.16
CA LEU A 112 1.19 -19.62 19.40
C LEU A 112 2.69 -19.34 19.20
N ILE A 113 3.56 -20.17 19.77
CA ILE A 113 5.03 -20.04 19.58
C ILE A 113 5.39 -20.13 18.10
N ARG A 114 4.79 -21.06 17.35
CA ARG A 114 5.05 -21.20 15.91
C ARG A 114 4.63 -19.96 15.12
N ASN A 115 3.49 -19.36 15.47
CA ASN A 115 3.01 -18.15 14.81
C ASN A 115 3.89 -16.93 15.14
N LEU A 116 4.35 -16.80 16.38
CA LEU A 116 5.27 -15.75 16.80
C LEU A 116 6.60 -15.83 16.04
N ASN A 117 7.21 -17.02 15.97
CA ASN A 117 8.45 -17.24 15.21
C ASN A 117 8.28 -16.91 13.72
N MET A 118 7.13 -17.28 13.13
CA MET A 118 6.83 -16.95 11.74
C MET A 118 6.73 -15.43 11.51
N GLN A 119 6.17 -14.67 12.46
CA GLN A 119 6.13 -13.22 12.36
C GLN A 119 7.52 -12.60 12.52
N GLU A 120 8.34 -13.12 13.43
CA GLU A 120 9.72 -12.65 13.62
C GLU A 120 10.58 -12.88 12.37
N GLU A 121 10.41 -14.01 11.68
CA GLU A 121 11.07 -14.25 10.38
C GLU A 121 10.59 -13.28 9.29
N GLN A 122 9.30 -12.93 9.28
CA GLN A 122 8.75 -11.97 8.32
C GLN A 122 9.31 -10.56 8.55
N THR A 123 9.44 -10.11 9.80
CA THR A 123 9.99 -8.78 10.13
C THR A 123 11.49 -8.70 9.86
N LYS A 124 12.26 -9.76 10.17
CA LYS A 124 13.69 -9.84 9.82
C LYS A 124 13.92 -9.76 8.31
N ASN A 125 13.10 -10.47 7.53
CA ASN A 125 13.20 -10.42 6.07
C ASN A 125 12.83 -9.03 5.50
N TYR A 126 11.93 -8.30 6.15
CA TYR A 126 11.56 -6.94 5.74
C TYR A 126 12.71 -5.95 5.96
N HIS A 127 13.30 -5.93 7.16
CA HIS A 127 14.43 -5.03 7.48
C HIS A 127 15.69 -5.30 6.65
N PHE A 128 15.97 -6.56 6.29
CA PHE A 128 17.09 -6.91 5.42
C PHE A 128 16.93 -6.37 3.99
N SER A 129 15.68 -6.25 3.50
CA SER A 129 15.42 -5.70 2.17
C SER A 129 15.57 -4.18 2.09
N GLU A 130 15.41 -3.51 3.23
CA GLU A 130 15.54 -2.06 3.39
C GLU A 130 17.02 -1.66 3.42
N THR A 131 17.82 -2.30 4.28
CA THR A 131 19.28 -2.06 4.38
C THR A 131 20.07 -2.33 3.10
N LEU A 132 19.61 -3.24 2.24
CA LEU A 132 20.22 -3.47 0.92
C LEU A 132 19.85 -2.40 -0.10
N SER A 133 18.78 -1.64 0.09
CA SER A 133 18.41 -0.55 -0.83
C SER A 133 19.34 0.65 -0.67
N ASP A 134 19.80 0.91 0.56
CA ASP A 134 20.63 2.08 0.90
C ASP A 134 22.08 1.94 0.39
N ILE A 135 22.62 0.71 0.38
CA ILE A 135 24.01 0.44 -0.07
C ILE A 135 24.20 0.70 -1.58
N TYR A 136 23.14 0.71 -2.38
CA TYR A 136 23.24 0.87 -3.84
C TYR A 136 22.99 2.31 -4.34
N GLU A 137 22.76 3.29 -3.46
CA GLU A 137 22.51 4.68 -3.86
C GLU A 137 23.77 5.58 -3.86
N GLU A 138 24.92 5.12 -3.34
CA GLU A 138 26.14 5.95 -3.23
C GLU A 138 27.09 5.94 -4.46
N GLU A 139 26.90 5.09 -5.48
CA GLU A 139 27.85 4.98 -6.60
C GLU A 139 27.22 5.19 -7.99
N GLU A 140 26.70 6.39 -8.31
CA GLU A 140 26.48 6.77 -9.72
C GLU A 140 26.87 8.23 -10.00
N GLU A 141 28.13 8.45 -10.41
CA GLU A 141 28.53 9.70 -11.07
C GLU A 141 27.85 9.86 -12.45
N PRO A 142 27.43 11.09 -12.81
CA PRO A 142 26.67 11.32 -14.04
C PRO A 142 27.55 11.26 -15.29
N SER A 143 27.42 10.17 -16.07
CA SER A 143 28.03 10.04 -17.40
C SER A 143 27.31 10.92 -18.45
N PRO A 144 28.04 11.68 -19.31
CA PRO A 144 27.42 12.57 -20.28
C PRO A 144 26.89 11.80 -21.50
N ARG A 145 25.55 11.79 -21.66
CA ARG A 145 24.87 11.17 -22.80
C ARG A 145 25.03 12.00 -24.08
N ASN A 146 25.44 11.33 -25.16
CA ASN A 146 25.40 11.85 -26.52
C ASN A 146 24.48 11.00 -27.40
N ASN A 147 23.75 11.70 -28.28
CA ASN A 147 23.13 11.27 -29.55
C ASN A 147 21.78 10.52 -29.56
N GLN A 148 20.74 11.34 -29.71
CA GLN A 148 19.66 11.28 -30.70
C GLN A 148 19.56 10.01 -31.58
N LYS A 149 18.44 9.28 -31.47
CA LYS A 149 17.90 8.46 -32.56
C LYS A 149 16.43 8.77 -32.80
N LYS A 150 16.14 9.10 -34.07
CA LYS A 150 14.84 9.40 -34.67
C LYS A 150 13.91 8.18 -34.65
N LEU A 151 12.65 8.41 -34.27
CA LEU A 151 11.52 7.49 -34.40
C LEU A 151 10.93 7.56 -35.83
N PRO A 152 10.54 6.42 -36.44
CA PRO A 152 9.67 6.44 -37.62
C PRO A 152 8.18 6.42 -37.23
N SER A 153 7.41 7.17 -38.00
CA SER A 153 5.94 7.31 -37.95
C SER A 153 5.23 5.99 -38.23
N LYS A 154 4.19 5.67 -37.44
CA LYS A 154 3.25 4.58 -37.70
C LYS A 154 1.87 5.14 -38.09
N ASP A 155 1.40 4.69 -39.24
CA ASP A 155 0.06 4.94 -39.76
C ASP A 155 -0.99 4.16 -38.97
N ASN A 156 -2.11 4.82 -38.71
CA ASN A 156 -3.26 4.29 -37.99
C ASN A 156 -4.33 3.76 -38.96
N SER A 157 -4.54 2.45 -39.00
CA SER A 157 -5.77 1.86 -39.54
C SER A 157 -6.43 0.99 -38.46
N VAL A 158 -7.57 1.46 -37.95
CA VAL A 158 -8.40 0.82 -36.93
C VAL A 158 -9.33 -0.21 -37.60
N PRO A 159 -9.38 -1.49 -37.17
CA PRO A 159 -10.41 -2.43 -37.62
C PRO A 159 -11.70 -2.25 -36.81
N LYS A 160 -12.84 -2.25 -37.51
CA LYS A 160 -14.19 -2.22 -36.92
C LYS A 160 -14.51 -3.56 -36.27
N GLN A 161 -14.90 -3.54 -35.00
CA GLN A 161 -15.43 -4.72 -34.28
C GLN A 161 -16.92 -4.90 -34.58
N ASP A 162 -17.27 -6.10 -35.04
CA ASP A 162 -18.64 -6.55 -35.27
C ASP A 162 -19.36 -6.88 -33.96
N ARG A 163 -20.63 -6.47 -33.94
CA ARG A 163 -21.54 -6.47 -32.79
C ARG A 163 -22.22 -7.84 -32.68
N PHE A 164 -21.88 -8.64 -31.68
CA PHE A 164 -22.59 -9.88 -31.37
C PHE A 164 -24.02 -9.59 -30.88
N GLN A 165 -25.01 -10.20 -31.53
CA GLN A 165 -26.42 -10.22 -31.10
C GLN A 165 -26.67 -11.51 -30.28
N PRO A 166 -27.33 -11.43 -29.12
CA PRO A 166 -27.69 -12.62 -28.35
C PRO A 166 -28.89 -13.34 -28.99
N THR A 167 -28.72 -14.63 -29.25
CA THR A 167 -29.77 -15.53 -29.75
C THR A 167 -30.77 -15.86 -28.64
N LYS A 168 -32.06 -15.80 -28.99
CA LYS A 168 -33.19 -16.16 -28.13
C LYS A 168 -33.29 -17.69 -28.04
N THR A 169 -33.26 -18.25 -26.83
CA THR A 169 -33.59 -19.66 -26.58
C THR A 169 -35.07 -19.80 -26.21
N LEU A 170 -35.71 -20.79 -26.81
CA LEU A 170 -37.13 -21.13 -26.78
C LEU A 170 -37.55 -21.88 -25.48
N PRO A 171 -38.87 -21.99 -25.22
CA PRO A 171 -39.44 -22.57 -24.00
C PRO A 171 -39.58 -24.10 -24.11
N GLY A 172 -39.51 -24.79 -22.97
CA GLY A 172 -39.86 -26.20 -22.86
C GLY A 172 -39.24 -26.84 -21.62
N PHE A 173 -40.04 -27.02 -20.58
CA PHE A 173 -39.75 -28.00 -19.52
C PHE A 173 -41.05 -28.75 -19.23
N GLU A 174 -41.05 -30.02 -19.65
CA GLU A 174 -42.09 -31.01 -19.44
C GLU A 174 -42.07 -31.53 -17.99
N PHE A 175 -43.22 -32.00 -17.52
CA PHE A 175 -43.42 -32.63 -16.20
C PHE A 175 -43.42 -34.16 -16.35
N ASP A 176 -42.79 -34.86 -15.42
CA ASP A 176 -42.94 -36.31 -15.24
C ASP A 176 -43.85 -36.64 -14.05
N GLU A 177 -44.87 -37.47 -14.31
CA GLU A 177 -45.67 -38.23 -13.35
C GLU A 177 -44.81 -39.38 -12.81
N GLU A 178 -44.25 -39.27 -11.59
CA GLU A 178 -44.03 -40.41 -10.66
C GLU A 178 -43.22 -39.98 -9.41
N ASN A 179 -43.91 -39.93 -8.26
CA ASN A 179 -43.39 -40.06 -6.89
C ASN A 179 -42.00 -39.49 -6.55
N ARG A 180 -41.87 -38.15 -6.53
CA ARG A 180 -40.83 -37.47 -5.73
C ARG A 180 -41.47 -36.82 -4.50
N PRO A 181 -40.81 -36.80 -3.33
CA PRO A 181 -41.33 -36.14 -2.14
C PRO A 181 -41.63 -34.69 -2.49
N ILE A 182 -42.81 -34.22 -2.09
CA ILE A 182 -43.34 -32.86 -2.32
C ILE A 182 -42.24 -31.87 -1.94
N THR A 183 -41.46 -31.44 -2.93
CA THR A 183 -40.66 -30.23 -2.82
C THR A 183 -41.71 -29.15 -2.70
N LEU A 184 -41.90 -28.66 -1.48
CA LEU A 184 -42.68 -27.46 -1.20
C LEU A 184 -42.28 -26.47 -2.29
N GLU A 185 -43.18 -26.19 -3.23
CA GLU A 185 -42.80 -25.45 -4.44
C GLU A 185 -42.07 -24.20 -3.98
N ARG A 186 -40.88 -23.88 -4.52
CA ARG A 186 -40.10 -22.69 -4.08
C ARG A 186 -40.94 -21.42 -3.97
N LYS A 187 -42.03 -21.33 -4.74
CA LYS A 187 -43.05 -20.28 -4.69
C LYS A 187 -43.77 -20.24 -3.34
N THR A 188 -44.13 -21.38 -2.76
CA THR A 188 -44.76 -21.53 -1.44
C THR A 188 -43.78 -21.24 -0.28
N GLU A 189 -42.51 -21.68 -0.38
CA GLU A 189 -41.49 -21.35 0.63
C GLU A 189 -41.22 -19.85 0.68
N GLN A 190 -41.05 -19.20 -0.47
CA GLN A 190 -40.85 -17.76 -0.55
C GLN A 190 -42.06 -16.98 -0.05
N ALA A 191 -43.27 -17.48 -0.29
CA ALA A 191 -44.50 -16.88 0.24
C ALA A 191 -44.54 -16.96 1.77
N LEU A 192 -44.25 -18.12 2.36
CA LEU A 192 -44.20 -18.30 3.81
C LEU A 192 -43.15 -17.43 4.49
N ILE A 193 -41.94 -17.34 3.91
CA ILE A 193 -40.87 -16.46 4.40
C ILE A 193 -41.32 -15.00 4.34
N SER A 194 -41.97 -14.59 3.25
CA SER A 194 -42.47 -13.21 3.11
C SER A 194 -43.56 -12.86 4.13
N GLU A 195 -44.43 -13.81 4.47
CA GLU A 195 -45.49 -13.61 5.45
C GLU A 195 -44.94 -13.50 6.88
N VAL A 196 -43.97 -14.35 7.24
CA VAL A 196 -43.27 -14.30 8.55
C VAL A 196 -42.53 -12.97 8.73
N LEU A 197 -41.85 -12.49 7.69
CA LEU A 197 -41.15 -11.20 7.73
C LEU A 197 -42.12 -10.02 7.85
N LYS A 198 -43.28 -10.09 7.18
CA LYS A 198 -44.33 -9.07 7.26
C LYS A 198 -44.97 -9.01 8.65
N GLN A 199 -45.24 -10.16 9.27
CA GLN A 199 -45.77 -10.23 10.65
C GLN A 199 -44.80 -9.65 11.68
N LYS A 200 -43.49 -9.75 11.44
CA LYS A 200 -42.44 -9.18 12.30
C LYS A 200 -42.13 -7.70 12.00
N GLY A 201 -42.89 -7.03 11.13
CA GLY A 201 -42.69 -5.62 10.81
C GLY A 201 -41.43 -5.34 9.96
N ALA A 202 -40.84 -6.37 9.33
CA ALA A 202 -39.72 -6.16 8.43
C ALA A 202 -40.22 -5.56 7.11
N VAL A 203 -40.00 -4.26 6.94
CA VAL A 203 -40.26 -3.56 5.67
C VAL A 203 -39.24 -4.05 4.65
N ARG A 204 -39.69 -4.51 3.48
CA ARG A 204 -38.79 -4.76 2.36
C ARG A 204 -38.09 -3.46 1.99
N VAL A 205 -36.82 -3.33 2.40
CA VAL A 205 -35.93 -2.36 1.80
C VAL A 205 -35.87 -2.76 0.32
N ASN A 206 -36.26 -1.86 -0.58
CA ASN A 206 -36.11 -2.06 -2.02
C ASN A 206 -34.61 -2.02 -2.35
N CYS A 207 -33.86 -2.99 -1.86
CA CYS A 207 -32.52 -3.26 -2.27
C CYS A 207 -32.62 -3.74 -3.72
N PRO A 208 -32.02 -3.01 -4.68
CA PRO A 208 -31.91 -3.53 -6.03
C PRO A 208 -31.20 -4.90 -5.98
N PRO A 209 -31.45 -5.78 -6.96
CA PRO A 209 -30.76 -7.06 -7.02
C PRO A 209 -29.24 -6.85 -7.00
N PRO A 210 -28.47 -7.77 -6.38
CA PRO A 210 -27.03 -7.64 -6.24
C PRO A 210 -26.39 -7.35 -7.61
N GLY A 211 -25.54 -6.33 -7.66
CA GLY A 211 -24.92 -5.84 -8.90
C GLY A 211 -25.65 -4.68 -9.60
N LYS A 212 -26.80 -4.21 -9.08
CA LYS A 212 -27.45 -2.98 -9.56
C LYS A 212 -27.40 -1.90 -8.48
N ALA A 213 -27.01 -0.69 -8.85
CA ALA A 213 -27.10 0.47 -7.96
C ALA A 213 -28.57 0.85 -7.73
N PRO A 214 -28.94 1.32 -6.52
CA PRO A 214 -30.33 1.65 -6.18
C PRO A 214 -30.89 2.84 -6.97
N PHE A 215 -30.00 3.66 -7.53
CA PHE A 215 -30.35 4.78 -8.41
C PHE A 215 -29.62 4.62 -9.76
N LYS A 216 -30.24 5.14 -10.82
CA LYS A 216 -29.56 5.37 -12.10
C LYS A 216 -28.94 6.76 -12.05
N TYR A 217 -27.61 6.83 -12.02
CA TYR A 217 -26.92 8.11 -12.20
C TYR A 217 -26.90 8.51 -13.67
N ASP A 218 -26.99 9.81 -13.93
CA ASP A 218 -26.69 10.38 -15.24
C ASP A 218 -25.21 10.11 -15.57
N PRO A 219 -24.91 9.36 -16.65
CA PRO A 219 -23.54 8.99 -17.00
C PRO A 219 -22.66 10.21 -17.27
N VAL A 220 -23.22 11.31 -17.77
CA VAL A 220 -22.46 12.53 -18.08
C VAL A 220 -21.99 13.20 -16.80
N LYS A 221 -22.90 13.40 -15.83
CA LYS A 221 -22.57 13.97 -14.52
C LYS A 221 -21.59 13.10 -13.75
N ARG A 222 -21.77 11.78 -13.80
CA ARG A 222 -20.87 10.83 -13.13
C ARG A 222 -19.46 10.88 -13.71
N ASN A 223 -19.34 10.96 -15.04
CA ASN A 223 -18.04 11.10 -15.69
C ASN A 223 -17.37 12.44 -15.37
N ALA A 224 -18.14 13.54 -15.31
CA ALA A 224 -17.62 14.83 -14.88
C ALA A 224 -17.07 14.79 -13.45
N GLN A 225 -17.81 14.17 -12.52
CA GLN A 225 -17.36 13.96 -11.13
C GLN A 225 -16.09 13.12 -11.05
N TYR A 226 -16.01 12.00 -11.79
CA TYR A 226 -14.79 11.19 -11.82
C TYR A 226 -13.60 11.95 -12.39
N ARG A 227 -13.82 12.75 -13.44
CA ARG A 227 -12.75 13.57 -14.04
C ARG A 227 -12.24 14.63 -13.06
N GLU A 228 -13.12 15.26 -12.29
CA GLU A 228 -12.72 16.21 -11.24
C GLU A 228 -11.98 15.52 -10.09
N ALA A 229 -12.46 14.35 -9.67
CA ALA A 229 -11.81 13.55 -8.64
C ALA A 229 -10.41 13.06 -9.07
N TRP A 230 -10.26 12.56 -10.31
CA TRP A 230 -8.95 12.14 -10.85
C TRP A 230 -7.96 13.28 -11.06
N LYS A 231 -8.45 14.52 -11.23
CA LYS A 231 -7.57 15.70 -11.24
C LYS A 231 -7.04 16.05 -9.85
N LYS A 232 -7.87 15.86 -8.82
CA LYS A 232 -7.49 16.11 -7.41
C LYS A 232 -6.62 15.00 -6.84
N PHE A 233 -6.92 13.76 -7.22
CA PHE A 233 -6.23 12.56 -6.78
C PHE A 233 -5.68 11.85 -8.03
N PRO A 234 -4.48 12.22 -8.52
CA PRO A 234 -3.84 11.47 -9.59
C PRO A 234 -3.75 10.00 -9.17
N VAL A 235 -3.85 9.08 -10.13
CA VAL A 235 -3.92 7.65 -9.84
C VAL A 235 -2.75 7.27 -8.92
N PRO A 236 -3.03 6.73 -7.72
CA PRO A 236 -1.99 6.40 -6.76
C PRO A 236 -1.00 5.44 -7.43
N GLY A 237 0.25 5.89 -7.58
CA GLY A 237 1.35 5.10 -8.13
C GLY A 237 1.93 5.54 -9.48
N GLU A 238 1.41 6.58 -10.16
CA GLU A 238 1.95 6.95 -11.49
C GLU A 238 3.28 7.74 -11.41
N ARG A 239 3.49 8.54 -10.36
CA ARG A 239 4.78 9.25 -10.13
C ARG A 239 5.88 8.35 -9.55
N ARG A 240 5.56 7.49 -8.57
CA ARG A 240 6.55 6.66 -7.86
C ARG A 240 6.91 5.33 -8.57
N ARG A 241 6.13 4.87 -9.57
CA ARG A 241 6.44 3.62 -10.30
C ARG A 241 7.12 3.81 -11.64
N ALA A 242 7.23 5.04 -12.16
CA ALA A 242 8.04 5.28 -13.33
C ALA A 242 9.50 4.88 -13.02
N SER A 243 10.06 5.43 -11.95
CA SER A 243 11.38 5.04 -11.42
C SER A 243 11.47 3.54 -11.15
N LEU A 244 10.48 2.92 -10.49
CA LEU A 244 10.46 1.47 -10.27
C LEU A 244 10.46 0.65 -11.58
N ARG A 245 9.68 1.06 -12.59
CA ARG A 245 9.65 0.39 -13.90
C ARG A 245 10.98 0.53 -14.64
N TRP A 246 11.62 1.70 -14.55
CA TRP A 246 12.96 1.92 -15.11
C TRP A 246 14.00 1.08 -14.34
N LYS A 247 13.99 1.09 -13.00
CA LYS A 247 14.85 0.28 -12.12
C LYS A 247 14.70 -1.23 -12.41
N ILE A 248 13.48 -1.76 -12.53
CA ILE A 248 13.23 -3.16 -12.92
C ILE A 248 13.76 -3.44 -14.33
N ARG A 249 13.55 -2.53 -15.28
CA ARG A 249 14.05 -2.69 -16.65
C ARG A 249 15.58 -2.71 -16.67
N ASP A 250 16.24 -1.82 -15.94
CA ASP A 250 17.70 -1.73 -15.89
C ASP A 250 18.29 -2.96 -15.18
N ILE A 251 17.63 -3.47 -14.12
CA ILE A 251 17.96 -4.76 -13.51
C ILE A 251 17.80 -5.92 -14.51
N MET A 252 16.75 -5.92 -15.32
CA MET A 252 16.52 -6.96 -16.34
C MET A 252 17.47 -6.87 -17.53
N ILE A 253 18.01 -5.69 -17.83
CA ILE A 253 18.99 -5.46 -18.91
C ILE A 253 20.41 -5.74 -18.43
N GLY A 254 20.74 -5.37 -17.19
CA GLY A 254 22.08 -5.48 -16.61
C GLY A 254 22.39 -6.83 -15.97
N ARG A 255 21.38 -7.61 -15.61
CA ARG A 255 21.58 -9.03 -15.27
C ARG A 255 21.63 -9.82 -16.57
N ASP A 256 22.75 -10.49 -16.84
CA ASP A 256 22.74 -11.67 -17.70
C ASP A 256 21.72 -12.63 -17.09
N ILE A 257 20.48 -12.58 -17.58
CA ILE A 257 19.42 -13.50 -17.17
C ILE A 257 20.04 -14.87 -17.44
N PRO A 258 20.37 -15.67 -16.40
CA PRO A 258 21.02 -16.95 -16.63
C PRO A 258 20.07 -17.67 -17.56
N HIS A 259 20.55 -17.99 -18.78
CA HIS A 259 19.75 -18.64 -19.79
C HIS A 259 19.17 -19.88 -19.13
N LEU A 260 17.90 -19.78 -18.71
CA LEU A 260 17.17 -20.88 -18.15
C LEU A 260 17.17 -21.88 -19.30
N LYS A 261 18.03 -22.90 -19.20
CA LYS A 261 17.99 -24.05 -20.08
C LYS A 261 16.65 -24.68 -19.78
N LEU A 262 15.63 -24.24 -20.52
CA LEU A 262 14.33 -24.84 -20.54
C LEU A 262 14.59 -26.28 -20.95
N ILE A 263 14.61 -27.18 -19.98
CA ILE A 263 14.63 -28.61 -20.26
C ILE A 263 13.32 -28.84 -21.01
N PRO A 264 13.37 -29.22 -22.30
CA PRO A 264 12.15 -29.42 -23.06
C PRO A 264 11.33 -30.47 -22.34
N ASN A 265 10.11 -30.10 -21.94
CA ASN A 265 9.17 -31.02 -21.33
C ASN A 265 8.94 -32.16 -22.36
N PRO A 266 9.19 -33.44 -22.04
CA PRO A 266 9.14 -34.53 -23.02
C PRO A 266 7.76 -34.75 -23.67
N GLY A 267 6.74 -34.01 -23.24
CA GLY A 267 5.41 -33.97 -23.86
C GLY A 267 5.05 -32.65 -24.57
N PHE A 268 5.96 -31.67 -24.68
CA PHE A 268 5.66 -30.43 -25.39
C PHE A 268 5.78 -30.67 -26.91
N VAL A 269 4.64 -30.83 -27.56
CA VAL A 269 4.53 -30.79 -29.01
C VAL A 269 4.43 -29.31 -29.40
N PRO A 270 5.42 -28.73 -30.11
CA PRO A 270 5.31 -27.37 -30.60
C PRO A 270 4.05 -27.26 -31.47
N ARG A 271 3.30 -26.17 -31.31
CA ARG A 271 2.18 -25.89 -32.20
C ARG A 271 2.71 -25.86 -33.64
N PRO A 272 2.02 -26.48 -34.61
CA PRO A 272 2.37 -26.32 -36.01
C PRO A 272 2.30 -24.83 -36.36
N ASP A 273 3.33 -24.33 -37.03
CA ASP A 273 3.38 -22.96 -37.52
C ASP A 273 2.22 -22.76 -38.50
N TRP A 274 1.35 -21.79 -38.21
CA TRP A 274 0.19 -21.45 -39.04
C TRP A 274 0.57 -20.63 -40.28
N ASN A 275 1.72 -20.93 -40.89
CA ASN A 275 2.15 -20.34 -42.14
C ASN A 275 2.06 -21.39 -43.25
N GLU A 276 0.83 -21.61 -43.72
CA GLU A 276 0.50 -22.07 -45.08
C GLU A 276 -0.36 -21.01 -45.77
#